data_AF-A0A218U897-F1
#
_entry.id   AF-A0A218U897-F1
#
_cell.length_a   1.000
_cell.length_b   1.000
_cell.length_c   1.000
_cell.angle_alpha   90.00
_cell.angle_beta   90.00
_cell.angle_gamma   90.00
#
_symmetry.space_group_name_H-M   'P 1'
#
loop_
_entity.id
_entity.type
_entity.pdbx_description
1 polymer ?
#
loop_
_entity_poly.entity_id
_entity_poly.type
_entity_poly.pdbx_seq_one_letter_code
_entity_poly.pdbx_strand_id
1 'polypeptide(L)'
;MVYAICYCPVDKLEQLEALGVADSKTLSEAERERRFGLLEAAGDWVGWALQVLPPDHISACMQQRAKYNLNELSHDTATELIQFALDSGVQVAQVLVDTVGPAEKYEAKLRQRFPGLAVTVRP
;
A
#
# COMPACT_ATOMS: atom_id res chain seq x y z
N MET A 1 1.87 -3.00 -13.35
CA MET A 1 1.67 -3.41 -11.94
C MET A 1 1.24 -2.18 -11.16
N VAL A 2 0.26 -2.27 -10.26
CA VAL A 2 -0.23 -1.11 -9.51
C VAL A 2 -0.06 -1.37 -8.02
N TYR A 3 0.52 -0.41 -7.31
CA TYR A 3 0.56 -0.36 -5.86
C TYR A 3 -0.31 0.77 -5.36
N ALA A 4 -0.95 0.59 -4.21
CA ALA A 4 -1.74 1.61 -3.58
C ALA A 4 -1.52 1.60 -2.07
N ILE A 5 -1.66 2.77 -1.46
CA ILE A 5 -1.80 2.96 -0.02
C ILE A 5 -3.13 3.65 0.27
N CYS A 6 -3.70 3.34 1.43
CA CYS A 6 -4.87 4.01 1.98
C CYS A 6 -4.56 4.30 3.46
N TYR A 7 -4.93 5.48 3.94
CA TYR A 7 -4.70 5.90 5.31
C TYR A 7 -5.91 6.66 5.86
N CYS A 8 -6.15 6.49 7.15
CA CYS A 8 -7.19 7.17 7.91
C CYS A 8 -6.71 7.38 9.36
N PRO A 9 -7.29 8.33 10.11
CA PRO A 9 -7.06 8.46 11.53
C PRO A 9 -7.40 7.17 12.31
N VAL A 10 -6.62 6.88 13.36
CA VAL A 10 -6.75 5.64 14.16
C VAL A 10 -8.12 5.56 14.86
N ASP A 11 -8.66 6.69 15.31
CA ASP A 11 -9.98 6.82 15.92
C ASP A 11 -11.15 6.64 14.93
N LYS A 12 -10.85 6.61 13.63
CA LYS A 12 -11.84 6.39 12.57
C LYS A 12 -11.80 5.00 11.94
N LEU A 13 -11.02 4.07 12.50
CA LEU A 13 -10.89 2.72 11.98
C LEU A 13 -12.24 1.99 11.90
N GLU A 14 -13.08 2.08 12.93
CA GLU A 14 -14.42 1.48 12.93
C GLU A 14 -15.33 2.04 11.83
N GLN A 15 -15.19 3.33 11.50
CA GLN A 15 -15.96 3.94 10.42
C GLN A 15 -15.47 3.47 9.05
N LEU A 16 -14.16 3.29 8.87
CA LEU A 16 -13.61 2.68 7.66
C LEU A 16 -14.12 1.25 7.47
N GLU A 17 -14.16 0.45 8.53
CA GLU A 17 -14.73 -0.90 8.50
C GLU A 17 -16.22 -0.89 8.12
N ALA A 18 -16.98 0.06 8.67
CA ALA A 18 -18.41 0.23 8.38
C ALA A 18 -18.70 0.63 6.92
N LEU A 19 -17.73 1.23 6.20
CA LEU A 19 -17.86 1.47 4.75
C LEU A 19 -17.90 0.16 3.93
N GLY A 20 -17.57 -0.98 4.54
CA GLY A 20 -17.68 -2.29 3.91
C GLY A 20 -16.67 -2.51 2.79
N VAL A 21 -15.54 -1.81 2.83
CA VAL A 21 -14.44 -1.94 1.85
C VAL A 21 -13.59 -3.17 2.18
N ALA A 22 -14.21 -4.35 2.17
CA ALA A 22 -13.55 -5.64 2.44
C ALA A 22 -12.94 -6.26 1.17
N ASP A 23 -12.07 -7.26 1.35
CA ASP A 23 -11.26 -7.93 0.32
C ASP A 23 -12.07 -8.28 -0.94
N SER A 24 -11.55 -7.81 -2.07
CA SER A 24 -12.29 -7.72 -3.34
C SER A 24 -12.27 -9.00 -4.17
N LYS A 25 -11.68 -10.09 -3.67
CA LYS A 25 -11.44 -11.35 -4.41
C LYS A 25 -12.71 -11.94 -5.05
N THR A 26 -13.90 -11.61 -4.55
CA THR A 26 -15.19 -12.08 -5.08
C THR A 26 -16.07 -10.98 -5.69
N LEU A 27 -15.60 -9.73 -5.74
CA LEU A 27 -16.38 -8.58 -6.21
C LEU A 27 -16.28 -8.38 -7.73
N SER A 28 -17.37 -7.90 -8.33
CA SER A 28 -17.37 -7.43 -9.71
C SER A 28 -16.63 -6.09 -9.83
N GLU A 29 -16.23 -5.73 -11.06
CA GLU A 29 -15.62 -4.43 -11.34
C GLU A 29 -16.50 -3.26 -10.90
N ALA A 30 -17.79 -3.29 -11.28
CA ALA A 30 -18.76 -2.27 -10.89
C ALA A 30 -18.91 -2.13 -9.36
N GLU A 31 -18.83 -3.25 -8.62
CA GLU A 31 -18.90 -3.22 -7.15
C GLU A 31 -17.61 -2.66 -6.54
N ARG A 32 -16.44 -2.91 -7.13
CA ARG A 32 -15.17 -2.28 -6.71
C ARG A 32 -15.20 -0.77 -6.95
N GLU A 33 -15.68 -0.32 -8.10
CA GLU A 33 -15.80 1.09 -8.43
C GLU A 33 -16.80 1.81 -7.51
N ARG A 34 -17.94 1.17 -7.22
CA ARG A 34 -18.90 1.69 -6.23
C ARG A 34 -18.28 1.85 -4.84
N ARG A 35 -17.52 0.87 -4.37
CA ARG A 35 -16.84 0.94 -3.07
C ARG A 35 -15.71 1.96 -3.04
N PHE A 36 -14.97 2.11 -4.14
CA PHE A 36 -13.97 3.16 -4.26
C PHE A 36 -14.61 4.55 -4.18
N GLY A 37 -15.77 4.74 -4.81
CA GLY A 37 -16.56 5.98 -4.67
C GLY A 37 -16.97 6.29 -3.22
N LEU A 38 -17.17 5.28 -2.36
CA LEU A 38 -17.40 5.49 -0.92
C LEU A 38 -16.15 6.03 -0.21
N LEU A 39 -14.96 5.57 -0.60
CA LEU A 39 -13.69 6.11 -0.07
C LEU A 39 -13.48 7.55 -0.51
N GLU A 40 -13.79 7.87 -1.79
CA GLU A 40 -13.70 9.25 -2.29
C GLU A 40 -14.69 10.18 -1.59
N ALA A 41 -15.91 9.70 -1.32
CA ALA A 41 -16.90 10.45 -0.55
C ALA A 41 -16.46 10.71 0.91
N ALA A 42 -15.60 9.85 1.45
CA ALA A 42 -14.97 9.99 2.77
C ALA A 42 -13.63 10.76 2.74
N GLY A 43 -13.33 11.47 1.64
CA GLY A 43 -12.06 12.16 1.41
C GLY A 43 -11.71 13.27 2.40
N ASP A 44 -12.63 13.65 3.30
CA ASP A 44 -12.35 14.57 4.41
C ASP A 44 -11.53 13.93 5.54
N TRP A 45 -11.47 12.59 5.59
CA TRP A 45 -10.67 11.86 6.59
C TRP A 45 -10.01 10.59 6.07
N VAL A 46 -10.31 10.14 4.85
CA VAL A 46 -9.59 9.07 4.16
C VAL A 46 -8.70 9.67 3.09
N GLY A 47 -7.45 9.25 3.05
CA GLY A 47 -6.54 9.54 1.95
C GLY A 47 -6.01 8.28 1.31
N TRP A 48 -5.68 8.36 0.02
CA TRP A 48 -5.07 7.27 -0.71
C TRP A 48 -4.05 7.80 -1.72
N ALA A 49 -3.12 6.95 -2.12
CA ALA A 49 -2.17 7.24 -3.19
C ALA A 49 -1.86 5.95 -3.94
N LEU A 50 -1.50 6.08 -5.23
CA LEU A 50 -1.17 4.94 -6.07
C LEU A 50 0.08 5.18 -6.88
N GLN A 51 0.78 4.10 -7.20
CA GLN A 51 1.92 4.08 -8.10
C GLN A 51 1.66 3.02 -9.18
N VAL A 52 1.48 3.50 -10.41
CA VAL A 52 1.35 2.66 -11.60
C VAL A 52 2.74 2.43 -12.17
N LEU A 53 3.19 1.18 -12.17
CA LEU A 53 4.44 0.75 -12.80
C LEU A 53 4.13 0.24 -14.21
N PRO A 54 4.52 0.98 -15.27
CA PRO A 54 4.32 0.55 -16.65
C PRO A 54 5.09 -0.74 -16.97
N PRO A 55 4.58 -1.59 -17.88
CA PRO A 55 5.29 -2.80 -18.31
C PRO A 55 6.73 -2.55 -18.80
N ASP A 56 6.97 -1.43 -19.50
CA ASP A 56 8.29 -1.07 -20.00
C ASP A 56 9.26 -0.73 -18.86
N HIS A 57 8.76 -0.06 -17.81
CA HIS A 57 9.55 0.24 -16.61
C HIS A 57 9.92 -1.04 -15.85
N ILE A 58 8.95 -1.96 -15.68
CA ILE A 58 9.19 -3.27 -15.06
C ILE A 58 10.24 -4.05 -15.86
N SER A 59 10.11 -4.08 -17.19
CA SER A 59 11.04 -4.75 -18.08
C SER A 59 12.44 -4.15 -18.00
N ALA A 60 12.54 -2.82 -18.04
CA ALA A 60 13.82 -2.11 -17.92
C ALA A 60 14.50 -2.39 -16.57
N CYS A 61 13.73 -2.42 -15.46
CA CYS A 61 14.23 -2.76 -14.13
C CYS A 61 14.78 -4.18 -14.05
N MET A 62 14.03 -5.16 -14.56
CA MET A 62 14.42 -6.57 -14.47
C MET A 62 15.56 -6.97 -15.41
N GLN A 63 15.83 -6.18 -16.46
CA GLN A 63 16.90 -6.43 -17.44
C GLN A 63 18.19 -5.64 -17.16
N GLN A 64 18.31 -5.01 -15.99
CA GLN A 64 19.53 -4.30 -15.61
C GLN A 64 20.73 -5.25 -15.45
N ARG A 65 21.95 -4.71 -15.62
CA ARG A 65 23.19 -5.47 -15.39
C ARG A 65 23.31 -5.95 -13.95
N ALA A 66 22.96 -5.09 -13.00
CA ALA A 66 22.79 -5.48 -11.61
C ALA A 66 21.44 -6.18 -11.46
N LYS A 67 21.42 -7.32 -10.76
CA LYS A 67 20.18 -8.06 -10.55
C LYS A 67 19.22 -7.22 -9.72
N TYR A 68 18.08 -6.89 -10.31
CA TYR A 68 16.97 -6.23 -9.63
C TYR A 68 15.68 -6.96 -9.99
N ASN A 69 15.14 -7.71 -9.03
CA ASN A 69 14.03 -8.63 -9.30
C ASN A 69 12.67 -8.03 -8.94
N LEU A 70 11.59 -8.72 -9.33
CA LEU A 70 10.23 -8.21 -9.13
C LEU A 70 9.90 -7.98 -7.64
N ASN A 71 10.37 -8.82 -6.72
CA ASN A 71 10.12 -8.63 -5.29
C ASN A 71 10.86 -7.38 -4.75
N GLU A 72 12.06 -7.10 -5.26
CA GLU A 72 12.79 -5.88 -4.89
C GLU A 72 12.06 -4.64 -5.40
N LEU A 73 11.66 -4.62 -6.68
CA LEU A 73 10.83 -3.57 -7.26
C LEU A 73 9.53 -3.36 -6.48
N SER A 74 8.83 -4.43 -6.13
CA SER A 74 7.62 -4.43 -5.32
C SER A 74 7.81 -3.82 -3.94
N HIS A 75 8.85 -4.26 -3.20
CA HIS A 75 9.13 -3.77 -1.85
C HIS A 75 9.57 -2.30 -1.87
N ASP A 76 10.35 -1.89 -2.87
CA ASP A 76 10.82 -0.52 -3.00
C ASP A 76 9.65 0.41 -3.36
N THR A 77 8.78 0.01 -4.29
CA THR A 77 7.55 0.76 -4.64
C THR A 77 6.64 0.97 -3.43
N ALA A 78 6.43 -0.06 -2.62
CA ALA A 78 5.64 0.08 -1.39
C ALA A 78 6.32 0.99 -0.36
N THR A 79 7.65 0.92 -0.25
CA THR A 79 8.44 1.81 0.61
C THR A 79 8.33 3.27 0.16
N GLU A 80 8.38 3.53 -1.15
CA GLU A 80 8.22 4.86 -1.74
C GLU A 80 6.83 5.45 -1.44
N LEU A 81 5.77 4.65 -1.56
CA LEU A 81 4.41 5.12 -1.20
C LEU A 81 4.28 5.45 0.29
N ILE A 82 4.86 4.64 1.18
CA ILE A 82 4.87 4.94 2.63
C ILE A 82 5.62 6.27 2.88
N GLN A 83 6.79 6.43 2.24
CA GLN A 83 7.57 7.66 2.35
C GLN A 83 6.80 8.87 1.82
N PHE A 84 6.10 8.72 0.69
CA PHE A 84 5.26 9.77 0.12
C PHE A 84 4.18 10.25 1.10
N ALA A 85 3.53 9.34 1.84
CA ALA A 85 2.55 9.73 2.85
C ALA A 85 3.19 10.54 3.99
N LEU A 86 4.36 10.11 4.49
CA LEU A 86 5.11 10.82 5.52
C LEU A 86 5.52 12.22 5.05
N ASP A 87 6.07 12.32 3.83
CA ASP A 87 6.52 13.58 3.23
C ASP A 87 5.35 14.53 2.94
N SER A 88 4.14 13.98 2.72
CA SER A 88 2.89 14.74 2.59
C SER A 88 2.33 15.23 3.93
N GLY A 89 3.02 14.98 5.05
CA GLY A 89 2.63 15.42 6.38
C GLY A 89 1.65 14.49 7.10
N VAL A 90 1.40 13.28 6.57
CA VAL A 90 0.54 12.29 7.23
C VAL A 90 1.25 11.76 8.48
N GLN A 91 0.60 11.87 9.63
CA GLN A 91 1.09 11.33 10.90
C GLN A 91 0.82 9.83 10.98
N VAL A 92 1.68 9.03 10.33
CA VAL A 92 1.54 7.58 10.33
C VAL A 92 2.02 7.01 11.66
N ALA A 93 1.16 6.26 12.35
CA ALA A 93 1.52 5.52 13.57
C ALA A 93 1.74 4.03 13.29
N GLN A 94 0.92 3.45 12.41
CA GLN A 94 0.90 2.03 12.08
C GLN A 94 0.86 1.84 10.56
N VAL A 95 1.58 0.83 10.07
CA VAL A 95 1.56 0.41 8.66
C VAL A 95 1.22 -1.07 8.59
N LEU A 96 0.18 -1.39 7.83
CA LEU A 96 -0.25 -2.76 7.54
C LEU A 96 0.05 -3.05 6.06
N VAL A 97 0.76 -4.13 5.77
CA VAL A 97 1.15 -4.50 4.40
C VAL A 97 0.77 -5.95 4.09
N ASP A 98 0.10 -6.14 2.96
CA ASP A 98 -0.21 -7.45 2.40
C ASP A 98 0.99 -8.03 1.63
N THR A 99 1.23 -9.35 1.72
CA THR A 99 2.35 -10.00 1.03
C THR A 99 2.04 -11.41 0.56
N VAL A 100 2.57 -11.78 -0.61
CA VAL A 100 2.51 -13.15 -1.17
C VAL A 100 3.75 -13.99 -0.82
N GLY A 101 4.62 -13.50 0.07
CA GLY A 101 5.92 -14.10 0.41
C GLY A 101 6.22 -14.14 1.91
N PRO A 102 7.49 -14.39 2.30
CA PRO A 102 7.87 -14.48 3.71
C PRO A 102 7.71 -13.13 4.43
N ALA A 103 6.63 -12.99 5.19
CA ALA A 103 6.28 -11.74 5.88
C ALA A 103 7.39 -11.22 6.81
N GLU A 104 8.07 -12.12 7.54
CA GLU A 104 9.11 -11.76 8.51
C GLU A 104 10.26 -10.95 7.91
N LYS A 105 10.76 -11.37 6.73
CA LYS A 105 11.87 -10.68 6.06
C LYS A 105 11.45 -9.31 5.56
N TYR A 106 10.22 -9.20 5.05
CA TYR A 106 9.72 -7.93 4.55
C TYR A 106 9.40 -6.95 5.69
N GLU A 107 8.79 -7.45 6.77
CA GLU A 107 8.54 -6.70 7.99
C GLU A 107 9.84 -6.15 8.59
N ALA A 108 10.91 -6.97 8.64
CA ALA A 108 12.22 -6.53 9.09
C ALA A 108 12.82 -5.42 8.20
N LYS A 109 12.71 -5.56 6.86
CA LYS A 109 13.17 -4.53 5.91
C LYS A 109 12.45 -3.20 6.14
N LEU A 110 11.13 -3.23 6.31
CA LEU A 110 10.33 -2.03 6.55
C LEU A 110 10.60 -1.40 7.93
N ARG A 111 10.74 -2.20 9.00
CA ARG A 111 11.12 -1.70 10.33
C ARG A 111 12.49 -1.05 10.34
N GLN A 112 13.45 -1.60 9.60
CA GLN A 112 14.77 -0.98 9.47
C GLN A 112 14.68 0.37 8.76
N ARG A 113 13.82 0.49 7.75
CA ARG A 113 13.62 1.73 7.00
C ARG A 113 12.83 2.78 7.77
N PHE A 114 11.83 2.35 8.54
CA PHE A 114 10.89 3.20 9.28
C PHE A 114 10.87 2.84 10.78
N PRO A 115 11.95 3.12 11.53
CA PRO A 115 12.09 2.66 12.91
C PRO A 115 11.06 3.26 13.89
N GLY A 116 10.43 4.38 13.54
CA GLY A 116 9.39 5.03 14.35
C GLY A 116 7.96 4.52 14.10
N LEU A 117 7.76 3.62 13.12
CA LEU A 117 6.43 3.14 12.74
C LEU A 117 6.17 1.73 13.26
N ALA A 118 4.94 1.48 13.73
CA ALA A 118 4.47 0.14 14.01
C ALA A 118 4.15 -0.58 12.70
N VAL A 119 5.11 -1.33 12.16
CA VAL A 119 4.93 -2.10 10.91
C VAL A 119 4.49 -3.53 11.21
N THR A 120 3.44 -3.97 10.52
CA THR A 120 2.93 -5.35 10.52
C THR A 120 2.74 -5.81 9.08
N VAL A 121 3.34 -6.96 8.71
CA VAL A 121 3.19 -7.57 7.38
C VAL A 121 2.48 -8.91 7.50
N ARG A 122 1.41 -9.14 6.74
CA ARG A 122 0.62 -10.38 6.76
C ARG A 122 0.21 -10.79 5.34
N PRO A 123 -0.02 -12.09 5.07
CA PRO A 123 -0.60 -12.57 3.81
C PRO A 123 -2.13 -12.56 3.77
#